data_AF-A0A9W6YNK7-F1
#
_entry.id   AF-A0A9W6YNK7-F1
#
_cell.length_a   1.000
_cell.length_b   1.000
_cell.length_c   1.000
_cell.angle_alpha   90.00
_cell.angle_beta   90.00
_cell.angle_gamma   90.00
#
_symmetry.space_group_name_H-M   'P 1'
#
loop_
_entity.id
_entity.type
_entity.pdbx_description
1 polymer ?
#
loop_
_entity_poly.entity_id
_entity_poly.type
_entity_poly.pdbx_seq_one_letter_code
_entity_poly.pdbx_strand_id
1 'polypeptide(L)'
;MCREFGRSEDELPDLKKIQNFVGNYRRRHMGGTDARLAIKKMIGEILFSGKEDNHEPFTFAWKYDTYGNAAVGTESDSDPFLVGITTKNLLLQVSRDPKTFVMHVDGTYKLNNLEYPIVVVGLSDRARTFHLLALFVTSHQTETQFHEVFSALRWIYYRVTGSALQVAYVMGDADHAQFNALADVFGCDSPFRYLMCFFHVEVKLVEKTRRLPSDLALLVTADVYDLHFSCSNDEFKVRKLVTLTRWGLTSGLEYFTAYFKAQWLTGKFSA
;
A
#
# COMPACT_ATOMS: atom_id res chain seq x y z
N MET A 1 5.96 -40.17 13.14
CA MET A 1 5.25 -38.95 12.68
C MET A 1 4.78 -39.24 11.26
N CYS A 2 3.50 -39.53 11.07
CA CYS A 2 2.96 -40.00 9.79
C CYS A 2 2.68 -38.78 8.91
N ARG A 3 3.32 -38.69 7.73
CA ARG A 3 3.05 -37.62 6.75
C ARG A 3 1.70 -37.89 6.05
N GLU A 4 0.99 -36.83 5.68
CA GLU A 4 -0.41 -36.81 5.20
C GLU A 4 -0.78 -37.76 4.04
N PHE A 5 0.20 -38.40 3.38
CA PHE A 5 -0.02 -39.25 2.21
C PHE A 5 0.56 -40.68 2.31
N GLY A 6 1.06 -41.08 3.48
CA GLY A 6 1.42 -42.49 3.76
C GLY A 6 2.52 -43.10 2.87
N ARG A 7 3.37 -42.29 2.21
CA ARG A 7 4.51 -42.75 1.39
C ARG A 7 5.85 -42.45 2.06
N SER A 8 6.83 -43.32 1.84
CA SER A 8 8.21 -43.10 2.29
C SER A 8 8.92 -42.07 1.41
N GLU A 9 9.97 -41.43 1.92
CA GLU A 9 10.71 -40.40 1.19
C GLU A 9 11.43 -40.97 -0.05
N ASP A 10 11.83 -42.24 0.02
CA ASP A 10 12.47 -42.99 -1.08
C ASP A 10 11.50 -43.34 -2.22
N GLU A 11 10.19 -43.28 -1.98
CA GLU A 11 9.13 -43.52 -2.97
C GLU A 11 8.67 -42.25 -3.69
N LEU A 12 9.13 -41.07 -3.24
CA LEU A 12 8.80 -39.81 -3.88
C LEU A 12 9.69 -39.58 -5.12
N PRO A 13 9.13 -39.05 -6.23
CA PRO A 13 9.95 -38.64 -7.34
C PRO A 13 10.91 -37.53 -6.89
N ASP A 14 12.14 -37.56 -7.39
CA ASP A 14 13.09 -36.45 -7.23
C ASP A 14 12.40 -35.10 -7.54
N LEU A 15 12.67 -34.09 -6.72
CA LEU A 15 12.14 -32.74 -6.85
C LEU A 15 12.29 -32.22 -8.29
N LYS A 16 13.41 -32.52 -8.95
CA LYS A 16 13.64 -32.15 -10.35
C LYS A 16 12.63 -32.77 -11.30
N LYS A 17 12.21 -34.02 -11.07
CA LYS A 17 11.15 -34.69 -11.85
C LYS A 17 9.78 -34.04 -11.60
N ILE A 18 9.47 -33.70 -10.35
CA ILE A 18 8.22 -33.01 -10.00
C ILE A 18 8.17 -31.62 -10.66
N GLN A 19 9.22 -30.83 -10.53
CA GLN A 19 9.33 -29.51 -11.15
C GLN A 19 9.22 -29.57 -12.68
N ASN A 20 9.88 -30.55 -13.31
CA ASN A 20 9.78 -30.77 -14.75
C ASN A 20 8.36 -31.18 -15.17
N PHE A 21 7.70 -32.05 -14.41
CA PHE A 21 6.32 -32.46 -14.67
C PHE A 21 5.36 -31.29 -14.54
N VAL A 22 5.41 -30.54 -13.43
CA VAL A 22 4.59 -29.34 -13.19
C VAL A 22 4.84 -28.31 -14.28
N GLY A 23 6.10 -28.04 -14.63
CA GLY A 23 6.46 -27.11 -15.69
C GLY A 23 5.98 -27.55 -17.08
N ASN A 24 5.97 -28.84 -17.38
CA ASN A 24 5.48 -29.37 -18.67
C ASN A 24 3.94 -29.40 -18.71
N TYR A 25 3.30 -29.78 -17.61
CA TYR A 25 1.85 -29.76 -17.46
C TYR A 25 1.29 -28.33 -17.58
N ARG A 26 1.92 -27.37 -16.89
CA ARG A 26 1.58 -25.93 -16.98
C ARG A 26 1.69 -25.41 -18.41
N ARG A 27 2.79 -25.73 -19.11
CA ARG A 27 3.00 -25.35 -20.53
C ARG A 27 1.94 -25.92 -21.47
N ARG A 28 1.54 -27.18 -21.27
CA ARG A 28 0.65 -27.90 -22.19
C ARG A 28 -0.84 -27.70 -21.92
N HIS A 29 -1.24 -27.48 -20.66
CA HIS A 29 -2.66 -27.55 -20.27
C HIS A 29 -3.18 -26.28 -19.58
N MET A 30 -2.30 -25.45 -19.00
CA MET A 30 -2.71 -24.23 -18.31
C MET A 30 -2.30 -22.95 -19.06
N GLY A 31 -2.06 -23.06 -20.38
CA GLY A 31 -1.68 -21.91 -21.20
C GLY A 31 -0.32 -21.33 -20.82
N GLY A 32 0.63 -22.17 -20.37
CA GLY A 32 2.00 -21.76 -20.07
C GLY A 32 2.79 -21.41 -21.33
N THR A 33 2.36 -20.36 -22.02
CA THR A 33 3.25 -19.53 -22.81
C THR A 33 3.99 -18.59 -21.87
N ASP A 34 5.01 -17.97 -22.44
CA ASP A 34 5.94 -17.01 -21.87
C ASP A 34 5.26 -15.72 -21.41
N ALA A 35 4.21 -15.81 -20.57
CA ALA A 35 3.42 -14.69 -20.08
C ALA A 35 4.31 -13.62 -19.45
N ARG A 36 5.40 -14.03 -18.81
CA ARG A 36 6.41 -13.11 -18.27
C ARG A 36 7.17 -12.35 -19.36
N LEU A 37 7.62 -13.02 -20.43
CA LEU A 37 8.25 -12.33 -21.56
C LEU A 37 7.26 -11.41 -22.28
N ALA A 38 6.02 -11.84 -22.43
CA ALA A 38 4.94 -11.03 -23.01
C ALA A 38 4.62 -9.80 -22.14
N ILE A 39 4.55 -9.95 -20.81
CA ILE A 39 4.38 -8.85 -19.86
C ILE A 39 5.58 -7.91 -19.91
N LYS A 40 6.81 -8.43 -19.87
CA LYS A 40 8.03 -7.62 -20.01
C LYS A 40 8.04 -6.84 -21.32
N LYS A 41 7.61 -7.47 -22.42
CA LYS A 41 7.50 -6.83 -23.72
C LYS A 41 6.45 -5.73 -23.70
N MET A 42 5.26 -6.00 -23.17
CA MET A 42 4.18 -5.01 -23.04
C MET A 42 4.61 -3.82 -22.17
N ILE A 43 5.31 -4.08 -21.06
CA ILE A 43 5.89 -3.02 -20.22
C ILE A 43 6.89 -2.20 -21.03
N GLY A 44 7.79 -2.86 -21.76
CA GLY A 44 8.77 -2.20 -22.62
C GLY A 44 8.17 -1.37 -23.75
N GLU A 45 7.05 -1.79 -24.33
CA GLU A 45 6.37 -1.12 -25.44
C GLU A 45 5.85 0.28 -25.06
N ILE A 46 5.46 0.47 -23.79
CA ILE A 46 4.98 1.76 -23.26
C ILE A 46 5.90 2.32 -22.16
N LEU A 47 7.18 1.92 -22.15
CA LEU A 47 8.15 2.38 -21.16
C LEU A 47 8.43 3.87 -21.33
N PHE A 48 8.49 4.61 -20.22
CA PHE A 48 8.77 6.04 -20.22
C PHE A 48 10.04 6.40 -21.00
N SER A 49 9.84 7.14 -22.09
CA SER A 49 10.88 7.68 -22.97
C SER A 49 11.08 9.19 -22.78
N GLY A 50 10.11 9.86 -22.13
CA GLY A 50 10.06 11.32 -21.97
C GLY A 50 9.31 12.04 -23.09
N LYS A 51 8.97 11.34 -24.18
CA LYS A 51 8.31 11.92 -25.37
C LYS A 51 6.79 11.79 -25.36
N GLU A 52 6.24 11.09 -24.38
CA GLU A 52 4.81 10.80 -24.26
C GLU A 52 4.01 12.09 -24.13
N ASP A 53 2.80 12.12 -24.69
CA ASP A 53 1.88 13.22 -24.46
C ASP A 53 1.40 13.28 -23.00
N ASN A 54 0.85 14.43 -22.58
CA ASN A 54 0.50 14.64 -21.17
C ASN A 54 -0.51 13.61 -20.61
N HIS A 55 -1.39 13.10 -21.46
CA HIS A 55 -2.43 12.13 -21.08
C HIS A 55 -2.10 10.70 -21.50
N GLU A 56 -1.00 10.50 -22.21
CA GLU A 56 -0.58 9.17 -22.66
C GLU A 56 -0.05 8.38 -21.46
N PRO A 57 -0.57 7.18 -21.21
CA PRO A 57 -0.08 6.33 -20.13
C PRO A 57 1.25 5.69 -20.50
N PHE A 58 2.15 5.61 -19.52
CA PHE A 58 3.42 4.93 -19.65
C PHE A 58 3.74 4.12 -18.40
N THR A 59 4.63 3.15 -18.58
CA THR A 59 5.19 2.36 -17.49
C THR A 59 6.54 2.90 -17.07
N PHE A 60 6.93 2.59 -15.83
CA PHE A 60 8.25 2.85 -15.29
C PHE A 60 8.61 1.81 -14.24
N ALA A 61 9.89 1.67 -13.93
CA ALA A 61 10.39 0.72 -12.93
C ALA A 61 11.41 1.41 -12.02
N TRP A 62 11.77 0.75 -10.91
CA TRP A 62 12.86 1.22 -10.07
C TRP A 62 14.24 0.82 -10.61
N LYS A 63 14.35 -0.42 -11.08
CA LYS A 63 15.60 -1.00 -11.59
C LYS A 63 15.59 -1.02 -13.11
N TYR A 64 16.75 -0.72 -13.70
CA TYR A 64 16.99 -0.77 -15.13
C TYR A 64 18.25 -1.60 -15.41
N ASP A 65 18.24 -2.35 -16.50
CA ASP A 65 19.43 -3.08 -16.95
C ASP A 65 20.43 -2.15 -17.66
N THR A 66 21.59 -2.69 -18.04
CA THR A 66 22.66 -1.96 -18.74
C THR A 66 22.23 -1.42 -20.11
N TYR A 67 21.13 -1.92 -20.66
CA TYR A 67 20.57 -1.52 -21.95
C TYR A 67 19.42 -0.51 -21.80
N GLY A 68 19.09 -0.11 -20.56
CA GLY A 68 18.00 0.82 -20.26
C GLY A 68 16.61 0.18 -20.26
N ASN A 69 16.50 -1.15 -20.32
CA ASN A 69 15.21 -1.82 -20.19
C ASN A 69 14.81 -1.92 -18.72
N ALA A 70 13.51 -1.86 -18.45
CA ALA A 70 12.96 -2.05 -17.11
C ALA A 70 13.28 -3.47 -16.59
N ALA A 71 14.03 -3.54 -15.50
CA ALA A 71 14.33 -4.77 -14.77
C ALA A 71 13.23 -5.02 -13.73
N VAL A 72 12.06 -5.43 -14.21
CA VAL A 72 10.82 -5.59 -13.41
C VAL A 72 10.81 -6.79 -12.47
N GLY A 73 11.92 -7.51 -12.28
CA GLY A 73 12.00 -8.65 -11.37
C GLY A 73 11.56 -10.01 -11.94
N THR A 74 11.77 -11.06 -11.15
CA THR A 74 11.40 -12.47 -11.44
C THR A 74 10.24 -13.00 -10.63
N GLU A 75 9.69 -12.19 -9.74
CA GLU A 75 8.64 -12.58 -8.77
C GLU A 75 9.17 -13.46 -7.63
N SER A 76 10.47 -13.79 -7.60
CA SER A 76 11.08 -14.46 -6.44
C SER A 76 11.24 -13.51 -5.27
N ASP A 77 11.33 -14.04 -4.05
CA ASP A 77 11.59 -13.27 -2.84
C ASP A 77 12.86 -12.40 -2.95
N SER A 78 13.87 -12.89 -3.68
CA SER A 78 15.13 -12.20 -3.93
C SER A 78 15.10 -11.17 -5.06
N ASP A 79 14.09 -11.23 -5.93
CA ASP A 79 13.95 -10.36 -7.11
C ASP A 79 12.47 -10.12 -7.41
N PRO A 80 11.79 -9.35 -6.53
CA PRO A 80 10.35 -9.23 -6.55
C PRO A 80 9.89 -8.38 -7.73
N PHE A 81 8.67 -8.63 -8.21
CA PHE A 81 8.15 -7.93 -9.38
C PHE A 81 7.65 -6.54 -9.02
N LEU A 82 8.02 -5.53 -9.82
CA LEU A 82 7.58 -4.15 -9.64
C LEU A 82 7.47 -3.41 -10.98
N VAL A 83 6.32 -2.80 -11.22
CA VAL A 83 6.12 -1.84 -12.31
C VAL A 83 5.13 -0.76 -11.88
N GLY A 84 5.45 0.50 -12.18
CA GLY A 84 4.58 1.65 -12.02
C GLY A 84 3.91 2.05 -13.34
N ILE A 85 2.70 2.58 -13.26
CA ILE A 85 1.92 3.09 -14.39
C ILE A 85 1.36 4.46 -14.02
N THR A 86 1.53 5.45 -14.90
CA THR A 86 1.02 6.82 -14.70
C THR A 86 0.92 7.57 -16.04
N THR A 87 0.52 8.84 -16.00
CA THR A 87 0.64 9.81 -17.09
C THR A 87 1.35 11.06 -16.56
N LYS A 88 1.88 11.91 -17.45
CA LYS A 88 2.50 13.17 -17.00
C LYS A 88 1.49 14.06 -16.27
N ASN A 89 0.25 14.10 -16.74
CA ASN A 89 -0.79 14.93 -16.14
C ASN A 89 -1.17 14.47 -14.73
N LEU A 90 -1.19 13.15 -14.46
CA LEU A 90 -1.40 12.65 -13.09
C LEU A 90 -0.26 13.12 -12.17
N LEU A 91 0.99 13.01 -12.62
CA LEU A 91 2.17 13.47 -11.86
C LEU A 91 2.17 14.98 -11.61
N LEU A 92 1.70 15.78 -12.58
CA LEU A 92 1.66 17.24 -12.43
C LEU A 92 0.68 17.71 -11.35
N GLN A 93 -0.27 16.88 -10.91
CA GLN A 93 -1.24 17.28 -9.88
C GLN A 93 -0.63 17.53 -8.50
N VAL A 94 0.55 16.97 -8.22
CA VAL A 94 1.31 17.23 -6.99
C VAL A 94 2.36 18.34 -7.18
N SER A 95 2.40 18.99 -8.36
CA SER A 95 3.25 20.16 -8.64
C SER A 95 2.65 21.45 -8.06
N ARG A 96 2.47 21.46 -6.75
CA ARG A 96 1.90 22.58 -5.97
C ARG A 96 2.38 22.48 -4.53
N ASP A 97 2.03 23.47 -3.70
CA ASP A 97 2.40 23.47 -2.28
C ASP A 97 1.98 22.15 -1.59
N PRO A 98 2.93 21.39 -1.02
CA PRO A 98 2.68 20.09 -0.40
C PRO A 98 1.70 20.15 0.78
N LYS A 99 1.46 21.34 1.35
CA LYS A 99 0.46 21.55 2.42
C LYS A 99 -0.98 21.62 1.90
N THR A 100 -1.18 21.63 0.59
CA THR A 100 -2.50 21.78 -0.03
C THR A 100 -3.17 20.45 -0.37
N PHE A 101 -2.49 19.32 -0.17
CA PHE A 101 -3.01 17.99 -0.44
C PHE A 101 -2.53 16.98 0.60
N VAL A 102 -3.21 15.83 0.65
CA VAL A 102 -2.76 14.64 1.37
C VAL A 102 -2.42 13.57 0.35
N MET A 103 -1.20 13.04 0.36
CA MET A 103 -0.83 11.89 -0.47
C MET A 103 -1.42 10.62 0.16
N HIS A 104 -2.15 9.83 -0.61
CA HIS A 104 -2.70 8.55 -0.17
C HIS A 104 -1.87 7.40 -0.74
N VAL A 105 -1.62 6.39 0.09
CA VAL A 105 -0.98 5.13 -0.31
C VAL A 105 -1.83 3.98 0.26
N ASP A 106 -2.39 3.15 -0.61
CA ASP A 106 -3.23 2.03 -0.21
C ASP A 106 -2.87 0.76 -1.00
N GLY A 107 -2.84 -0.37 -0.30
CA GLY A 107 -2.62 -1.68 -0.91
C GLY A 107 -3.95 -2.36 -1.23
N THR A 108 -4.25 -2.56 -2.51
CA THR A 108 -5.49 -3.22 -2.94
C THR A 108 -5.20 -4.56 -3.62
N TYR A 109 -6.11 -5.51 -3.43
CA TYR A 109 -6.04 -6.86 -3.99
C TYR A 109 -7.18 -7.05 -5.01
N LYS A 110 -7.06 -8.07 -5.88
CA LYS A 110 -8.12 -8.47 -6.84
C LYS A 110 -8.40 -7.49 -7.98
N LEU A 111 -7.46 -6.60 -8.29
CA LEU A 111 -7.53 -5.72 -9.47
C LEU A 111 -6.89 -6.32 -10.72
N ASN A 112 -6.32 -7.52 -10.63
CA ASN A 112 -5.79 -8.25 -11.78
C ASN A 112 -6.06 -9.76 -11.64
N ASN A 113 -6.02 -10.46 -12.78
CA ASN A 113 -6.32 -11.89 -12.87
C ASN A 113 -5.30 -12.80 -12.17
N LEU A 114 -4.17 -12.24 -11.72
CA LEU A 114 -3.09 -12.95 -11.05
C LEU A 114 -3.02 -12.65 -9.55
N GLU A 115 -4.01 -11.90 -9.04
CA GLU A 115 -4.10 -11.47 -7.64
C GLU A 115 -2.87 -10.72 -7.10
N TYR A 116 -2.05 -10.16 -7.99
CA TYR A 116 -0.94 -9.30 -7.58
C TYR A 116 -1.46 -8.14 -6.75
N PRO A 117 -0.85 -7.84 -5.60
CA PRO A 117 -1.12 -6.59 -4.91
C PRO A 117 -0.87 -5.40 -5.84
N ILE A 118 -1.80 -4.45 -5.81
CA ILE A 118 -1.64 -3.15 -6.46
C ILE A 118 -1.49 -2.11 -5.36
N VAL A 119 -0.42 -1.34 -5.38
CA VAL A 119 -0.29 -0.16 -4.54
C VAL A 119 -0.84 1.03 -5.33
N VAL A 120 -1.92 1.60 -4.83
CA VAL A 120 -2.53 2.82 -5.38
C VAL A 120 -1.91 4.00 -4.68
N VAL A 121 -1.31 4.90 -5.45
CA VAL A 121 -0.86 6.20 -4.95
C VAL A 121 -1.73 7.28 -5.58
N GLY A 122 -2.26 8.16 -4.74
CA GLY A 122 -3.06 9.28 -5.17
C GLY A 122 -2.96 10.45 -4.21
N LEU A 123 -3.81 11.44 -4.38
CA LEU A 123 -3.92 12.57 -3.49
C LEU A 123 -5.37 12.95 -3.26
N SER A 124 -5.67 13.48 -2.09
CA SER A 124 -6.90 14.24 -1.86
C SER A 124 -6.58 15.72 -1.80
N ASP A 125 -7.32 16.52 -2.56
CA ASP A 125 -7.20 17.97 -2.54
C ASP A 125 -8.08 18.61 -1.44
N ARG A 126 -8.05 19.94 -1.34
CA ARG A 126 -8.87 20.69 -0.37
C ARG A 126 -10.38 20.58 -0.61
N ALA A 127 -10.81 20.16 -1.80
CA ALA A 127 -12.20 19.88 -2.11
C ALA A 127 -12.61 18.46 -1.69
N ARG A 128 -11.70 17.70 -1.06
CA ARG A 128 -11.88 16.30 -0.64
C ARG A 128 -12.14 15.37 -1.84
N THR A 129 -11.61 15.73 -3.01
CA THR A 129 -11.65 14.88 -4.19
C THR A 129 -10.35 14.09 -4.28
N PHE A 130 -10.49 12.79 -4.46
CA PHE A 130 -9.37 11.90 -4.72
C PHE A 130 -8.96 11.99 -6.19
N HIS A 131 -7.66 12.08 -6.42
CA HIS A 131 -7.07 12.03 -7.74
C HIS A 131 -5.95 11.01 -7.77
N LEU A 132 -5.96 10.15 -8.79
CA LEU A 132 -4.93 9.15 -8.98
C LEU A 132 -3.59 9.81 -9.31
N LEU A 133 -2.49 9.29 -8.78
CA LEU A 133 -1.13 9.73 -9.10
C LEU A 133 -0.39 8.63 -9.87
N ALA A 134 -0.40 7.40 -9.36
CA ALA A 134 0.22 6.25 -9.99
C ALA A 134 -0.38 4.94 -9.46
N LEU A 135 -0.30 3.90 -10.27
CA LEU A 135 -0.58 2.52 -9.86
C LEU A 135 0.72 1.73 -9.91
N PHE A 136 0.97 0.91 -8.90
CA PHE A 136 2.11 0.00 -8.87
C PHE A 136 1.62 -1.42 -8.77
N VAL A 137 2.04 -2.28 -9.70
CA VAL A 137 1.84 -3.72 -9.59
C VAL A 137 3.07 -4.30 -8.92
N THR A 138 2.86 -4.99 -7.81
CA THR A 138 3.93 -5.51 -6.95
C THR A 138 3.69 -6.98 -6.62
N SER A 139 4.75 -7.79 -6.47
CA SER A 139 4.60 -9.20 -6.04
C SER A 139 4.59 -9.42 -4.52
N HIS A 140 5.14 -8.50 -3.73
CA HIS A 140 5.10 -8.55 -2.27
C HIS A 140 4.75 -7.16 -1.69
N GLN A 141 4.63 -7.10 -0.37
CA GLN A 141 4.38 -5.86 0.39
C GLN A 141 5.35 -5.79 1.57
N THR A 142 6.63 -6.00 1.28
CA THR A 142 7.72 -5.86 2.26
C THR A 142 8.20 -4.43 2.32
N GLU A 143 8.93 -4.06 3.39
CA GLU A 143 9.50 -2.72 3.55
C GLU A 143 10.41 -2.36 2.37
N THR A 144 11.26 -3.29 1.94
CA THR A 144 12.12 -3.12 0.76
C THR A 144 11.30 -2.80 -0.48
N GLN A 145 10.18 -3.49 -0.70
CA GLN A 145 9.40 -3.27 -1.91
C GLN A 145 8.63 -1.95 -1.88
N PHE A 146 8.12 -1.54 -0.70
CA PHE A 146 7.57 -0.21 -0.54
C PHE A 146 8.63 0.88 -0.77
N HIS A 147 9.87 0.65 -0.31
CA HIS A 147 10.98 1.57 -0.58
C HIS A 147 11.22 1.71 -2.09
N GLU A 148 11.24 0.60 -2.84
CA GLU A 148 11.36 0.63 -4.30
C GLU A 148 10.18 1.34 -4.99
N VAL A 149 8.93 1.12 -4.54
CA VAL A 149 7.73 1.82 -5.02
C VAL A 149 7.88 3.33 -4.85
N PHE A 150 8.21 3.80 -3.65
CA PHE A 150 8.32 5.23 -3.37
C PHE A 150 9.52 5.87 -4.07
N SER A 151 10.63 5.15 -4.17
CA SER A 151 11.82 5.62 -4.89
C SER A 151 11.55 5.75 -6.39
N ALA A 152 10.85 4.78 -6.99
CA ALA A 152 10.40 4.86 -8.38
C ALA A 152 9.45 6.04 -8.61
N LEU A 153 8.52 6.29 -7.68
CA LEU A 153 7.61 7.44 -7.75
C LEU A 153 8.36 8.77 -7.75
N ARG A 154 9.32 8.96 -6.82
CA ARG A 154 10.14 10.17 -6.76
C ARG A 154 10.97 10.34 -8.03
N TRP A 155 11.57 9.26 -8.50
CA TRP A 155 12.37 9.26 -9.71
C TRP A 155 11.54 9.67 -10.93
N ILE A 156 10.39 9.04 -11.17
CA ILE A 156 9.58 9.36 -12.35
C ILE A 156 9.01 10.78 -12.28
N TYR A 157 8.61 11.22 -11.08
CA TYR A 157 8.16 12.59 -10.87
C TYR A 157 9.25 13.61 -11.24
N TYR A 158 10.48 13.38 -10.77
CA TYR A 158 11.62 14.23 -11.13
C TYR A 158 11.91 14.20 -12.63
N ARG A 159 11.83 13.03 -13.27
CA ARG A 159 12.04 12.89 -14.72
C ARG A 159 11.00 13.64 -15.55
N VAL A 160 9.77 13.75 -15.07
CA VAL A 160 8.67 14.44 -15.76
C VAL A 160 8.65 15.95 -15.48
N THR A 161 8.94 16.36 -14.24
CA THR A 161 8.74 17.75 -13.80
C THR A 161 10.03 18.55 -13.62
N GLY A 162 11.18 17.88 -13.55
CA GLY A 162 12.46 18.48 -13.17
C GLY A 162 12.56 18.89 -11.70
N SER A 163 11.55 18.57 -10.87
CA SER A 163 11.47 18.96 -9.46
C SER A 163 11.43 17.74 -8.55
N ALA A 164 11.91 17.89 -7.32
CA ALA A 164 11.79 16.84 -6.31
C ALA A 164 10.34 16.76 -5.80
N LEU A 165 9.79 15.55 -5.70
CA LEU A 165 8.47 15.34 -5.11
C LEU A 165 8.52 15.63 -3.59
N GLN A 166 7.76 16.61 -3.14
CA GLN A 166 7.61 16.95 -1.72
C GLN A 166 6.22 16.59 -1.22
N VAL A 167 6.14 16.13 0.03
CA VAL A 167 4.89 15.79 0.70
C VAL A 167 4.89 16.36 2.11
N ALA A 168 3.77 16.95 2.53
CA ALA A 168 3.59 17.44 3.91
C ALA A 168 2.70 16.50 4.73
N TYR A 169 1.77 15.82 4.07
CA TYR A 169 0.83 14.87 4.67
C TYR A 169 0.78 13.60 3.84
N VAL A 170 0.94 12.46 4.51
CA VAL A 170 0.80 11.14 3.88
C VAL A 170 -0.21 10.34 4.68
N MET A 171 -1.23 9.82 4.01
CA MET A 171 -2.21 8.91 4.57
C MET A 171 -1.99 7.51 4.02
N GLY A 172 -1.90 6.53 4.90
CA GLY A 172 -1.80 5.14 4.49
C GLY A 172 -2.30 4.17 5.55
N ASP A 173 -1.88 2.93 5.39
CA ASP A 173 -2.26 1.84 6.27
C ASP A 173 -1.44 1.88 7.54
N ALA A 174 -2.00 1.42 8.66
CA ALA A 174 -1.24 1.25 9.90
C ALA A 174 -0.25 0.05 9.82
N ASP A 175 0.55 0.01 8.75
CA ASP A 175 1.56 -0.97 8.41
C ASP A 175 2.97 -0.40 8.62
N HIS A 176 3.81 -1.19 9.28
CA HIS A 176 5.16 -0.76 9.66
C HIS A 176 6.09 -0.69 8.45
N ALA A 177 5.97 -1.63 7.52
CA ALA A 177 6.82 -1.68 6.33
C ALA A 177 6.56 -0.47 5.42
N GLN A 178 5.28 -0.13 5.20
CA GLN A 178 4.88 1.06 4.46
C GLN A 178 5.39 2.35 5.14
N PHE A 179 5.22 2.48 6.45
CA PHE A 179 5.66 3.66 7.20
C PHE A 179 7.17 3.85 7.20
N ASN A 180 7.94 2.79 7.47
CA ASN A 180 9.40 2.86 7.49
C ASN A 180 9.94 3.26 6.11
N ALA A 181 9.41 2.65 5.05
CA ALA A 181 9.79 2.99 3.68
C ALA A 181 9.44 4.45 3.32
N LEU A 182 8.27 4.96 3.73
CA LEU A 182 7.92 6.37 3.55
C LEU A 182 8.88 7.30 4.30
N ALA A 183 9.20 6.96 5.55
CA ALA A 183 10.11 7.75 6.38
C ALA A 183 11.52 7.81 5.79
N ASP A 184 12.02 6.70 5.25
CA ASP A 184 13.35 6.64 4.62
C ASP A 184 13.37 7.41 3.29
N VAL A 185 12.37 7.21 2.43
CA VAL A 185 12.35 7.79 1.08
C VAL A 185 11.95 9.27 1.06
N PHE A 186 11.04 9.71 1.93
CA PHE A 186 10.55 11.11 1.94
C PHE A 186 11.00 11.91 3.16
N GLY A 187 11.35 11.26 4.28
CA GLY A 187 11.70 11.95 5.52
C GLY A 187 13.05 12.67 5.47
N CYS A 188 13.91 12.33 4.50
CA CYS A 188 15.22 12.97 4.33
C CYS A 188 15.14 14.42 3.80
N ASP A 189 14.13 14.76 2.98
CA ASP A 189 14.00 16.11 2.41
C ASP A 189 13.21 17.06 3.31
N SER A 190 12.19 16.55 3.99
CA SER A 190 11.34 17.32 4.89
C SER A 190 10.59 16.39 5.85
N PRO A 191 10.37 16.81 7.11
CA PRO A 191 9.39 16.14 7.94
C PRO A 191 8.01 16.22 7.27
N PHE A 192 7.33 15.09 7.21
CA PHE A 192 5.92 15.00 6.83
C PHE A 192 5.13 14.45 8.01
N ARG A 193 3.83 14.72 8.04
CA ARG A 193 2.92 14.12 9.01
C ARG A 193 2.25 12.90 8.40
N TYR A 194 2.51 11.76 9.02
CA TYR A 194 1.79 10.52 8.71
C TYR A 194 0.39 10.57 9.32
N LEU A 195 -0.61 10.18 8.55
CA LEU A 195 -2.02 10.12 8.91
C LEU A 195 -2.48 8.68 8.73
N MET A 196 -3.22 8.14 9.69
CA MET A 196 -3.85 6.84 9.52
C MET A 196 -5.10 6.97 8.65
N CYS A 197 -5.30 6.03 7.75
CA CYS A 197 -6.52 5.95 6.96
C CYS A 197 -7.74 5.66 7.87
N PHE A 198 -8.71 6.59 7.89
CA PHE A 198 -9.88 6.45 8.74
C PHE A 198 -10.78 5.28 8.33
N PHE A 199 -10.82 4.92 7.05
CA PHE A 199 -11.52 3.73 6.58
C PHE A 199 -10.99 2.46 7.28
N HIS A 200 -9.68 2.33 7.49
CA HIS A 200 -9.10 1.21 8.22
C HIS A 200 -9.51 1.22 9.70
N VAL A 201 -9.67 2.40 10.30
CA VAL A 201 -10.24 2.53 11.65
C VAL A 201 -11.68 2.03 11.67
N GLU A 202 -12.52 2.43 10.70
CA GLU A 202 -13.92 2.01 10.59
C GLU A 202 -14.07 0.49 10.41
N VAL A 203 -13.27 -0.11 9.52
CA VAL A 203 -13.27 -1.58 9.31
C VAL A 203 -12.95 -2.29 10.63
N LYS A 204 -11.92 -1.85 11.34
CA LYS A 204 -11.54 -2.45 12.62
C LYS A 204 -12.51 -2.13 13.75
N LEU A 205 -13.15 -0.97 13.72
CA LEU A 205 -14.22 -0.61 14.64
C LEU A 205 -15.38 -1.61 14.50
N VAL A 206 -15.87 -1.84 13.28
CA VAL A 206 -16.92 -2.84 13.00
C VAL A 206 -16.50 -4.23 13.45
N GLU A 207 -15.27 -4.67 13.15
CA GLU A 207 -14.79 -5.98 13.60
C GLU A 207 -14.81 -6.11 15.12
N LYS A 208 -14.41 -5.06 15.85
CA LYS A 208 -14.26 -5.07 17.31
C LYS A 208 -15.56 -4.85 18.05
N THR A 209 -16.54 -4.18 17.44
CA THR A 209 -17.86 -3.97 18.04
C THR A 209 -18.82 -5.14 17.84
N ARG A 210 -18.55 -6.08 16.92
CA ARG A 210 -19.39 -7.28 16.68
C ARG A 210 -19.71 -8.12 17.92
N ARG A 211 -18.83 -8.11 18.92
CA ARG A 211 -19.00 -8.89 20.16
C ARG A 211 -19.54 -8.06 21.33
N LEU A 212 -19.75 -6.76 21.13
CA LEU A 212 -20.29 -5.88 22.15
C LEU A 212 -21.83 -5.90 22.12
N PRO A 213 -22.48 -5.67 23.26
CA PRO A 213 -23.87 -5.22 23.32
C PRO A 213 -24.12 -4.03 22.37
N SER A 214 -25.30 -3.98 21.76
CA SER A 214 -25.65 -3.00 20.72
C SER A 214 -25.51 -1.54 21.19
N ASP A 215 -25.92 -1.26 22.42
CA ASP A 215 -25.78 0.04 23.08
C ASP A 215 -24.32 0.46 23.23
N LEU A 216 -23.44 -0.46 23.63
CA LEU A 216 -22.00 -0.22 23.74
C LEU A 216 -21.35 -0.04 22.36
N ALA A 217 -21.75 -0.84 21.37
CA ALA A 217 -21.29 -0.72 20.00
C ALA A 217 -21.64 0.65 19.39
N LEU A 218 -22.87 1.12 19.59
CA LEU A 218 -23.33 2.44 19.15
C LEU A 218 -22.56 3.57 19.85
N LEU A 219 -22.37 3.45 21.17
CA LEU A 219 -21.62 4.42 21.96
C LEU A 219 -20.20 4.60 21.41
N VAL A 220 -19.43 3.52 21.31
CA VAL A 220 -18.03 3.63 20.86
C VAL A 220 -17.94 4.05 19.40
N THR A 221 -18.93 3.69 18.58
CA THR A 221 -18.96 4.12 17.18
C THR A 221 -19.15 5.62 17.07
N ALA A 222 -20.17 6.18 17.72
CA ALA A 222 -20.41 7.62 17.76
C ALA A 222 -19.18 8.37 18.27
N ASP A 223 -18.57 7.87 19.34
CA ASP A 223 -17.39 8.48 19.95
C ASP A 223 -16.17 8.51 19.01
N VAL A 224 -15.95 7.45 18.23
CA VAL A 224 -14.84 7.40 17.27
C VAL A 224 -15.07 8.40 16.12
N TYR A 225 -16.30 8.55 15.64
CA TYR A 225 -16.63 9.59 14.66
C TYR A 225 -16.47 11.01 15.25
N ASP A 226 -16.89 11.22 16.50
CA ASP A 226 -16.70 12.51 17.18
C ASP A 226 -15.21 12.86 17.32
N LEU A 227 -14.35 11.87 17.56
CA LEU A 227 -12.90 12.08 17.53
C LEU A 227 -12.43 12.47 16.13
N HIS A 228 -12.84 11.73 15.09
CA HIS A 228 -12.44 11.98 13.71
C HIS A 228 -12.84 13.37 13.20
N PHE A 229 -14.05 13.83 13.52
CA PHE A 229 -14.58 15.12 13.07
C PHE A 229 -14.21 16.31 13.98
N SER A 230 -13.20 16.17 14.83
CA SER A 230 -12.68 17.30 15.60
C SER A 230 -12.17 18.40 14.66
N CYS A 231 -12.57 19.65 14.88
CA CYS A 231 -12.21 20.78 14.03
C CYS A 231 -10.77 21.29 14.27
N SER A 232 -10.12 20.82 15.34
CA SER A 232 -8.74 21.18 15.67
C SER A 232 -8.06 20.08 16.49
N ASN A 233 -6.73 20.15 16.56
CA ASN A 233 -5.94 19.25 17.41
C ASN A 233 -6.29 19.43 18.91
N ASP A 234 -6.58 20.65 19.35
CA ASP A 234 -6.90 20.90 20.76
C ASP A 234 -8.28 20.37 21.11
N GLU A 235 -9.26 20.55 20.22
CA GLU A 235 -10.56 19.89 20.35
C GLU A 235 -10.42 18.36 20.36
N PHE A 236 -9.60 17.80 19.47
CA PHE A 236 -9.32 16.36 19.44
C PHE A 236 -8.74 15.87 20.77
N LYS A 237 -7.77 16.59 21.36
CA LYS A 237 -7.18 16.22 22.66
C LYS A 237 -8.22 16.24 23.78
N VAL A 238 -9.09 17.25 23.81
CA VAL A 238 -10.16 17.37 24.82
C VAL A 238 -11.17 16.23 24.65
N ARG A 239 -11.69 16.03 23.43
CA ARG A 239 -12.63 14.94 23.12
C ARG A 239 -12.01 13.58 23.44
N LYS A 240 -10.74 13.35 23.07
CA LYS A 240 -10.00 12.12 23.39
C LYS A 240 -9.98 11.85 24.89
N LEU A 241 -9.67 12.86 25.71
CA LEU A 241 -9.65 12.68 27.16
C LEU A 241 -11.04 12.31 27.70
N VAL A 242 -12.08 13.04 27.28
CA VAL A 242 -13.47 12.79 27.70
C VAL A 242 -13.93 11.39 27.30
N THR A 243 -13.72 11.01 26.03
CA THR A 243 -14.07 9.70 25.48
C THR A 243 -13.36 8.57 26.24
N LEU A 244 -12.05 8.69 26.46
CA LEU A 244 -11.28 7.66 27.15
C LEU A 244 -11.65 7.53 28.63
N THR A 245 -12.01 8.62 29.30
CA THR A 245 -12.53 8.59 30.67
C THR A 245 -13.89 7.90 30.71
N ARG A 246 -14.81 8.27 29.81
CA ARG A 246 -16.13 7.62 29.72
C ARG A 246 -16.00 6.12 29.47
N TRP A 247 -15.22 5.71 28.47
CA TRP A 247 -15.03 4.29 28.18
C TRP A 247 -14.40 3.53 29.35
N GLY A 248 -13.51 4.16 30.13
CA GLY A 248 -12.92 3.55 31.32
C GLY A 248 -13.89 3.37 32.50
N LEU A 249 -15.02 4.08 32.52
CA LEU A 249 -16.06 3.97 33.54
C LEU A 249 -17.22 3.06 33.11
N THR A 250 -17.29 2.69 31.82
CA THR A 250 -18.36 1.86 31.28
C THR A 250 -17.96 0.38 31.33
N SER A 251 -18.65 -0.39 32.17
CA SER A 251 -18.47 -1.85 32.26
C SER A 251 -18.70 -2.53 30.91
N GLY A 252 -17.81 -3.45 30.52
CA GLY A 252 -17.88 -4.17 29.25
C GLY A 252 -17.10 -3.52 28.10
N LEU A 253 -16.49 -2.35 28.30
CA LEU A 253 -15.60 -1.69 27.32
C LEU A 253 -14.11 -1.86 27.61
N GLU A 254 -13.71 -2.64 28.61
CA GLU A 254 -12.32 -2.73 29.08
C GLU A 254 -11.40 -3.20 27.95
N TYR A 255 -11.79 -4.30 27.28
CA TYR A 255 -11.03 -4.85 26.16
C TYR A 255 -10.98 -3.90 24.96
N PHE A 256 -12.13 -3.32 24.59
CA PHE A 256 -12.21 -2.39 23.47
C PHE A 256 -11.34 -1.15 23.72
N THR A 257 -11.42 -0.57 24.92
CA THR A 257 -10.66 0.61 25.33
C THR A 257 -9.15 0.34 25.29
N ALA A 258 -8.72 -0.79 25.85
CA ALA A 258 -7.32 -1.19 25.83
C ALA A 258 -6.80 -1.36 24.39
N TYR A 259 -7.57 -2.06 23.55
CA TYR A 259 -7.26 -2.23 22.13
C TYR A 259 -7.18 -0.89 21.39
N PHE A 260 -8.22 -0.06 21.51
CA PHE A 260 -8.33 1.17 20.72
C PHE A 260 -7.25 2.17 21.09
N LYS A 261 -6.94 2.28 22.40
CA LYS A 261 -5.80 3.09 22.87
C LYS A 261 -4.50 2.62 22.23
N ALA A 262 -4.18 1.33 22.40
CA ALA A 262 -2.92 0.75 21.95
C ALA A 262 -2.73 0.86 20.42
N GLN A 263 -3.80 0.66 19.65
CA GLN A 263 -3.72 0.60 18.19
C GLN A 263 -3.82 1.98 17.53
N TRP A 264 -4.69 2.86 18.02
CA TRP A 264 -5.12 4.06 17.28
C TRP A 264 -4.79 5.38 17.96
N LEU A 265 -4.51 5.39 19.27
CA LEU A 265 -4.29 6.63 20.03
C LEU A 265 -2.89 6.75 20.61
N THR A 266 -2.10 5.67 20.56
CA THR A 266 -0.72 5.61 21.04
C THR A 266 0.16 4.89 20.03
N GLY A 267 1.43 5.29 19.91
CA GLY A 267 2.41 4.58 19.09
C GLY A 267 2.94 5.41 17.92
N LYS A 268 3.63 4.77 16.98
CA LYS A 268 4.33 5.45 15.88
C LYS A 268 3.40 6.14 14.87
N PHE A 269 2.12 5.77 14.86
CA PHE A 269 1.12 6.28 13.92
C PHE A 269 0.18 7.34 14.54
N SER A 270 0.39 7.74 15.79
CA SER A 270 -0.40 8.80 16.42
C SER A 270 0.08 10.18 15.98
N ALA A 271 -0.79 10.95 15.33
CA ALA A 271 -0.52 12.30 14.81
C ALA A 271 -0.46 13.40 15.90
#